data_AF-A0A1N7AH09-F1
#
_entry.id   AF-A0A1N7AH09-F1
#
_cell.length_a   1.000
_cell.length_b   1.000
_cell.length_c   1.000
_cell.angle_alpha   90.00
_cell.angle_beta   90.00
_cell.angle_gamma   90.00
#
_symmetry.space_group_name_H-M   'P 1'
#
loop_
_entity.id
_entity.type
_entity.pdbx_description
1 polymer ?
#
loop_
_entity_poly.entity_id
_entity_poly.type
_entity_poly.pdbx_seq_one_letter_code
_entity_poly.pdbx_strand_id
1 'polypeptide(L)'
;MRDQEYYEKIKLLYKELLDLKRPLRITKSVIGKRLNILANLERRGHKLPKTTQLLNEITESVREFQIRRCCQVIDQMIEENEPVLFSGVRAISNIQAHHFKAIKPQLEAYIKLKIMAEIDK
;
A
#
# COMPACT_ATOMS: atom_id res chain seq x y z
N MET A 1 -21.65 -6.28 17.23
CA MET A 1 -21.46 -7.53 16.48
C MET A 1 -19.99 -7.67 16.06
N ARG A 2 -19.45 -8.90 16.02
CA ARG A 2 -18.03 -9.20 15.69
C ARG A 2 -17.57 -8.65 14.33
N ASP A 3 -18.43 -8.67 13.31
CA ASP A 3 -18.08 -8.15 11.99
C ASP A 3 -17.74 -6.65 12.04
N GLN A 4 -18.54 -5.86 12.75
CA GLN A 4 -18.26 -4.43 12.95
C GLN A 4 -17.00 -4.20 13.77
N GLU A 5 -16.78 -5.02 14.82
CA GLU A 5 -15.58 -4.90 15.66
C GLU A 5 -14.29 -5.14 14.85
N TYR A 6 -14.28 -6.17 14.01
CA TYR A 6 -13.13 -6.46 13.15
C TYR A 6 -12.94 -5.39 12.09
N TYR A 7 -14.02 -4.92 11.47
CA TYR A 7 -13.98 -3.82 10.52
C TYR A 7 -13.28 -2.57 11.09
N GLU A 8 -13.65 -2.13 12.30
CA GLU A 8 -13.00 -0.96 12.92
C GLU A 8 -11.53 -1.21 13.30
N LYS A 9 -11.23 -2.38 13.89
CA LYS A 9 -9.84 -2.75 14.23
C LYS A 9 -8.94 -2.79 13.00
N ILE A 10 -9.45 -3.32 11.88
CA ILE A 10 -8.70 -3.40 10.62
C ILE A 10 -8.49 -1.99 10.04
N LYS A 11 -9.47 -1.10 10.09
CA LYS A 11 -9.29 0.29 9.63
C LYS A 11 -8.23 1.04 10.40
N LEU A 12 -8.19 0.87 11.73
CA LEU A 12 -7.15 1.46 12.57
C LEU A 12 -5.77 0.91 12.21
N LEU A 13 -5.64 -0.42 12.18
CA LEU A 13 -4.39 -1.08 11.80
C LEU A 13 -3.95 -0.72 10.37
N TYR A 14 -4.88 -0.55 9.43
CA TYR A 14 -4.56 -0.19 8.06
C TYR A 14 -3.86 1.17 7.97
N LYS A 15 -4.33 2.17 8.73
CA LYS A 15 -3.68 3.48 8.83
C LYS A 15 -2.27 3.35 9.40
N GLU A 16 -2.12 2.64 10.51
CA GLU A 16 -0.80 2.38 11.13
C GLU A 16 0.17 1.70 10.16
N LEU A 17 -0.32 0.79 9.31
CA LEU A 17 0.49 0.09 8.31
C LEU A 17 0.90 0.98 7.13
N LEU A 18 0.06 1.95 6.75
CA LEU A 18 0.38 2.92 5.70
C LEU A 18 1.44 3.92 6.17
N ASP A 19 1.43 4.29 7.44
CA ASP A 19 2.35 5.27 8.05
C ASP A 19 3.72 4.69 8.41
N LEU A 20 3.95 3.39 8.16
CA LEU A 20 5.25 2.77 8.40
C LEU A 20 6.33 3.37 7.50
N LYS A 21 7.40 3.92 8.11
CA LYS A 21 8.60 4.39 7.41
C LYS A 21 9.19 3.34 6.45
N ARG A 22 9.13 2.06 6.83
CA ARG A 22 9.47 0.94 5.93
C ARG A 22 8.18 0.27 5.46
N PRO A 23 7.81 0.40 4.18
CA PRO A 23 6.55 -0.11 3.69
C PRO A 23 6.48 -1.63 3.82
N LEU A 24 5.37 -2.11 4.39
CA LEU A 24 5.03 -3.52 4.47
C LEU A 24 3.88 -3.79 3.50
N ARG A 25 3.93 -4.91 2.76
CA ARG A 25 2.81 -5.34 1.93
C ARG A 25 1.63 -5.73 2.82
N ILE A 26 0.50 -5.09 2.59
CA ILE A 26 -0.72 -5.28 3.37
C ILE A 26 -1.45 -6.48 2.77
N THR A 27 -1.50 -7.59 3.52
CA THR A 27 -2.18 -8.82 3.10
C THR A 27 -3.13 -9.28 4.19
N LYS A 28 -4.12 -10.10 3.82
CA LYS A 28 -5.05 -10.73 4.77
C LYS A 28 -4.31 -11.45 5.91
N SER A 29 -3.19 -12.13 5.60
CA SER A 29 -2.38 -12.83 6.60
C SER A 29 -1.69 -11.87 7.57
N VAL A 30 -1.11 -10.77 7.07
CA VAL A 30 -0.47 -9.74 7.93
C VAL A 30 -1.48 -9.15 8.90
N ILE A 31 -2.64 -8.71 8.39
CA ILE A 31 -3.71 -8.14 9.21
C ILE A 31 -4.23 -9.16 10.23
N GLY A 32 -4.58 -10.35 9.75
CA GLY A 32 -5.13 -11.40 10.59
C GLY A 32 -4.19 -11.85 11.72
N LYS A 33 -2.87 -11.90 11.46
CA LYS A 33 -1.87 -12.24 12.49
C LYS A 33 -1.70 -11.11 13.50
N ARG A 34 -1.58 -9.84 13.06
CA ARG A 34 -1.41 -8.69 13.97
C ARG A 34 -2.59 -8.50 14.92
N LEU A 35 -3.80 -8.78 14.45
CA LEU A 35 -5.01 -8.68 15.28
C LEU A 35 -5.37 -9.98 16.00
N ASN A 36 -4.62 -11.06 15.81
CA ASN A 36 -4.93 -12.40 16.32
C ASN A 36 -6.34 -12.91 15.92
N ILE A 37 -6.75 -12.66 14.67
CA ILE A 37 -8.07 -13.03 14.13
C ILE A 37 -7.99 -13.90 12.86
N LEU A 38 -6.79 -14.27 12.39
CA LEU A 38 -6.61 -14.96 11.11
C LEU A 38 -7.50 -16.20 10.95
N ALA A 39 -7.54 -17.07 11.96
CA ALA A 39 -8.36 -18.29 11.93
C ALA A 39 -9.86 -17.98 11.76
N ASN A 40 -10.35 -16.87 12.32
CA ASN A 40 -11.74 -16.45 12.17
C ASN A 40 -12.01 -15.91 10.76
N LEU A 41 -11.05 -15.14 10.20
CA LEU A 41 -11.15 -14.62 8.83
C LEU A 41 -11.12 -15.74 7.77
N GLU A 42 -10.42 -16.83 8.04
CA GLU A 42 -10.33 -17.99 7.13
C GLU A 42 -11.55 -18.91 7.25
N ARG A 43 -11.99 -19.23 8.49
CA ARG A 43 -13.06 -20.20 8.72
C ARG A 43 -14.46 -19.61 8.66
N ARG A 44 -14.62 -18.31 8.92
CA ARG A 44 -15.94 -17.67 9.13
C ARG A 44 -16.16 -16.41 8.28
N GLY A 45 -15.46 -16.26 7.16
CA GLY A 45 -15.59 -15.10 6.27
C GLY A 45 -17.03 -14.79 5.85
N HIS A 46 -17.85 -15.82 5.57
CA HIS A 46 -19.27 -15.67 5.20
C HIS A 46 -20.13 -15.00 6.29
N LYS A 47 -19.71 -15.03 7.56
CA LYS A 47 -20.39 -14.34 8.68
C LYS A 47 -19.79 -12.96 8.98
N LEU A 48 -18.82 -12.54 8.18
CA LEU A 48 -18.08 -11.29 8.32
C LEU A 48 -18.08 -10.52 6.98
N PRO A 49 -19.25 -10.21 6.39
CA PRO A 49 -19.33 -9.60 5.07
C PRO A 49 -18.62 -8.24 5.01
N LYS A 50 -18.79 -7.37 6.02
CA LYS A 50 -18.13 -6.05 6.03
C LYS A 50 -16.62 -6.17 6.13
N THR A 51 -16.15 -7.04 7.02
CA THR A 51 -14.71 -7.31 7.19
C THR A 51 -14.11 -7.91 5.92
N THR A 52 -14.82 -8.83 5.27
CA THR A 52 -14.34 -9.50 4.05
C THR A 52 -14.27 -8.51 2.89
N GLN A 53 -15.28 -7.66 2.72
CA GLN A 53 -15.26 -6.59 1.73
C GLN A 53 -14.07 -5.65 1.97
N LEU A 54 -13.90 -5.14 3.19
CA LEU A 54 -12.79 -4.26 3.52
C LEU A 54 -11.44 -4.90 3.22
N LEU A 55 -11.24 -6.17 3.59
CA LEU A 55 -9.99 -6.88 3.31
C LEU A 55 -9.72 -7.00 1.80
N ASN A 56 -10.74 -7.22 0.98
CA ASN A 56 -10.57 -7.27 -0.48
C ASN A 56 -10.19 -5.90 -1.06
N GLU A 57 -10.65 -4.81 -0.46
CA GLU A 57 -10.34 -3.45 -0.89
C GLU A 57 -8.92 -3.01 -0.48
N ILE A 58 -8.46 -3.37 0.72
CA ILE A 58 -7.21 -2.83 1.28
C ILE A 58 -5.99 -3.75 1.13
N THR A 59 -6.19 -5.02 0.73
CA THR A 59 -5.08 -5.95 0.56
C THR A 59 -4.45 -5.81 -0.82
N GLU A 60 -3.14 -6.04 -0.87
CA GLU A 60 -2.33 -5.71 -2.02
C GLU A 60 -1.76 -6.98 -2.68
N SER A 61 -1.89 -7.03 -4.01
CA SER A 61 -1.03 -7.85 -4.84
C SER A 61 0.43 -7.41 -4.71
N VAL A 62 1.35 -8.24 -5.22
CA VAL A 62 2.78 -7.88 -5.27
C VAL A 62 2.98 -6.59 -6.07
N ARG A 63 2.24 -6.44 -7.18
CA ARG A 63 2.34 -5.30 -8.09
C ARG A 63 1.85 -4.01 -7.45
N GLU A 64 0.68 -4.03 -6.79
CA GLU A 64 0.14 -2.86 -6.10
C GLU A 64 1.07 -2.38 -4.99
N PHE A 65 1.62 -3.31 -4.20
CA PHE A 65 2.60 -2.97 -3.18
C PHE A 65 3.88 -2.34 -3.75
N GLN A 66 4.40 -2.90 -4.85
CA GLN A 66 5.55 -2.34 -5.55
C GLN A 66 5.30 -0.92 -6.05
N ILE A 67 4.11 -0.65 -6.59
CA ILE A 67 3.69 0.69 -7.02
C ILE A 67 3.62 1.62 -5.81
N ARG A 68 2.88 1.26 -4.75
CA ARG A 68 2.75 2.10 -3.55
C ARG A 68 4.11 2.44 -2.93
N ARG A 69 4.99 1.45 -2.81
CA ARG A 69 6.34 1.65 -2.27
C ARG A 69 7.15 2.63 -3.12
N CYS A 70 7.08 2.54 -4.44
CA CYS A 70 7.73 3.52 -5.32
C CYS A 70 7.12 4.91 -5.20
N CYS A 71 5.79 5.02 -5.13
CA CYS A 71 5.11 6.30 -4.94
C CYS A 71 5.53 6.98 -3.62
N GLN A 72 5.68 6.23 -2.53
CA GLN A 72 6.18 6.78 -1.27
C GLN A 72 7.62 7.31 -1.38
N VAL A 73 8.49 6.63 -2.12
CA VAL A 73 9.84 7.13 -2.40
C VAL A 73 9.80 8.40 -3.24
N ILE A 74 8.95 8.44 -4.27
CA ILE A 74 8.76 9.61 -5.11
C ILE A 74 8.26 10.80 -4.29
N ASP A 75 7.25 10.60 -3.46
CA ASP A 75 6.70 11.63 -2.57
C ASP A 75 7.77 12.17 -1.63
N GLN A 76 8.57 11.29 -1.02
CA GLN A 76 9.68 11.71 -0.17
C GLN A 76 10.71 12.55 -0.94
N MET A 77 11.11 12.13 -2.14
CA MET A 77 12.04 12.90 -2.97
C MET A 77 11.49 14.29 -3.31
N ILE A 78 10.19 14.39 -3.62
CA ILE A 78 9.52 15.67 -3.90
C ILE A 78 9.50 16.54 -2.64
N GLU A 79 9.09 15.99 -1.49
CA GLU A 79 9.05 16.71 -0.21
C GLU A 79 10.44 17.24 0.21
N GLU A 80 11.49 16.49 -0.10
CA GLU A 80 12.89 16.85 0.17
C GLU A 80 13.51 17.77 -0.92
N ASN A 81 12.73 18.18 -1.94
CA ASN A 81 13.19 18.93 -3.12
C ASN A 81 14.34 18.24 -3.89
N GLU A 82 14.38 16.91 -3.84
CA GLU A 82 15.33 16.09 -4.60
C GLU A 82 14.81 15.79 -6.02
N PRO A 83 15.69 15.74 -7.04
CA PRO A 83 15.31 15.32 -8.37
C PRO A 83 14.78 13.87 -8.39
N VAL A 84 13.55 13.67 -8.87
CA VAL A 84 12.96 12.33 -9.01
C VAL A 84 13.57 11.58 -10.20
N LEU A 85 14.60 10.75 -9.91
CA LEU A 85 15.25 9.89 -10.89
C LEU A 85 14.82 8.43 -10.74
N PHE A 86 14.41 7.78 -11.84
CA PHE A 86 13.98 6.36 -11.81
C PHE A 86 15.04 5.39 -11.28
N SER A 87 16.32 5.69 -11.49
CA SER A 87 17.43 4.91 -10.92
C SER A 87 17.44 4.99 -9.39
N GLY A 88 17.26 6.19 -8.83
CA GLY A 88 17.14 6.44 -7.39
C GLY A 88 15.90 5.77 -6.81
N VAL A 89 14.74 5.97 -7.43
CA VAL A 89 13.47 5.34 -7.01
C VAL A 89 13.62 3.81 -6.97
N ARG A 90 14.22 3.19 -8.00
CA ARG A 90 14.46 1.73 -8.02
C ARG A 90 15.41 1.27 -6.92
N ALA A 91 16.49 2.02 -6.66
CA ALA A 91 17.48 1.67 -5.66
C ALA A 91 16.86 1.67 -4.25
N ILE A 92 16.13 2.73 -3.89
CA ILE A 92 15.50 2.87 -2.56
C ILE A 92 14.33 1.88 -2.39
N SER A 93 13.54 1.68 -3.45
CA SER A 93 12.44 0.72 -3.44
C SER A 93 12.90 -0.75 -3.50
N ASN A 94 14.18 -1.02 -3.76
CA ASN A 94 14.77 -2.36 -3.87
C ASN A 94 13.94 -3.31 -4.77
N ILE A 95 13.54 -2.83 -5.96
CA ILE A 95 12.75 -3.61 -6.94
C ILE A 95 13.65 -4.10 -8.06
N GLN A 96 13.51 -5.38 -8.41
CA GLN A 96 14.24 -5.97 -9.54
C GLN A 96 13.89 -5.27 -10.85
N ALA A 97 14.86 -5.17 -11.76
CA ALA A 97 14.74 -4.37 -12.97
C ALA A 97 13.51 -4.73 -13.83
N HIS A 98 13.21 -6.02 -14.00
CA HIS A 98 12.08 -6.44 -14.82
C HIS A 98 10.72 -6.08 -14.21
N HIS A 99 10.56 -6.21 -12.88
CA HIS A 99 9.37 -5.77 -12.17
C HIS A 99 9.23 -4.24 -12.22
N PHE A 100 10.34 -3.52 -12.04
CA PHE A 100 10.36 -2.07 -12.13
C PHE A 100 9.95 -1.58 -13.52
N LYS A 101 10.46 -2.21 -14.58
CA LYS A 101 10.07 -1.91 -15.97
C LYS A 101 8.56 -2.09 -16.18
N ALA A 102 7.96 -3.13 -15.58
CA ALA A 102 6.52 -3.42 -15.71
C ALA A 102 5.60 -2.43 -14.98
N ILE A 103 6.11 -1.68 -14.00
CA ILE A 103 5.34 -0.65 -13.26
C ILE A 103 5.75 0.78 -13.64
N LYS A 104 6.83 0.95 -14.40
CA LYS A 104 7.36 2.26 -14.78
C LYS A 104 6.31 3.19 -15.41
N PRO A 105 5.44 2.74 -16.34
CA PRO A 105 4.42 3.62 -16.93
C PRO A 105 3.47 4.22 -15.87
N GLN A 106 3.12 3.45 -14.83
CA GLN A 106 2.28 3.96 -13.74
C GLN A 106 3.01 5.02 -12.91
N LEU A 107 4.30 4.84 -12.67
CA LEU A 107 5.12 5.80 -11.93
C LEU A 107 5.32 7.10 -12.73
N GLU A 108 5.50 7.01 -14.05
CA GLU A 108 5.55 8.17 -14.93
C GLU A 108 4.25 8.98 -14.89
N ALA A 109 3.10 8.30 -14.95
CA ALA A 109 1.80 8.96 -14.81
C ALA A 109 1.64 9.62 -13.44
N TYR A 110 2.07 8.95 -12.37
CA TYR A 110 2.01 9.46 -11.01
C TYR A 110 2.84 10.74 -10.83
N ILE A 111 4.09 10.75 -11.30
CA ILE A 111 4.98 11.93 -11.23
C ILE A 111 4.38 13.11 -11.98
N LYS A 112 3.83 12.89 -13.18
CA LYS A 112 3.17 13.95 -13.97
C LYS A 112 2.00 14.57 -13.19
N LEU A 113 1.15 13.75 -12.57
CA LEU A 113 0.04 14.23 -11.77
C LEU A 113 0.50 15.07 -10.57
N LYS A 114 1.58 14.66 -9.90
CA LYS A 114 2.14 15.40 -8.75
C LYS A 114 2.68 16.76 -9.16
N ILE A 115 3.46 16.83 -10.24
CA ILE A 115 4.02 18.09 -10.75
C ILE A 115 2.89 19.03 -11.19
N MET A 116 1.87 18.53 -11.89
CA MET A 116 0.73 19.35 -12.30
C MET A 116 -0.01 19.96 -11.10
N ALA A 117 -0.20 19.17 -10.03
CA ALA A 117 -0.85 19.64 -8.80
C ALA A 117 -0.04 20.68 -8.01
N GLU A 118 1.27 20.79 -8.25
CA GLU A 118 2.12 21.83 -7.67
C GLU A 118 2.12 23.13 -8.48
N ILE A 119 1.86 23.06 -9.80
CA ILE A 119 1.75 24.23 -10.67
C ILE A 119 0.43 24.99 -10.45
N ASP A 120 -0.62 24.28 -10.04
CA ASP A 120 -1.95 24.85 -9.76
C ASP A 120 -2.09 25.45 -8.33
N LYS A 121 -1.03 25.40 -7.51
CA LYS A 121 -0.99 25.98 -6.15
C LYS A 121 -0.35 27.37 -6.14
#